data_AF-A0A2H1WAP7-F1
#
_entry.id   AF-A0A2H1WAP7-F1
#
_cell.length_a   1.000
_cell.length_b   1.000
_cell.length_c   1.000
_cell.angle_alpha   90.00
_cell.angle_beta   90.00
_cell.angle_gamma   90.00
#
_symmetry.space_group_name_H-M   'P 1'
#
loop_
_entity.id
_entity.type
_entity.pdbx_description
1 polymer ?
#
loop_
_entity_poly.entity_id
_entity_poly.type
_entity_poly.pdbx_seq_one_letter_code
_entity_poly.pdbx_strand_id
1 'polypeptide(L)'
;MLSRSWRHLARRYSQATTFRTNENSPAQHSEKQEGLFYTMKPELCKQLFSHGGFPKSFMQQTKTFTETAVMVRQPALDLISCIKASDLNQPAIRYVLCILFSFPGFLHNRKLLMR
;
A
#
# COMPACT_ATOMS: atom_id res chain seq x y z
N MET A 1 -33.05 -30.18 10.46
CA MET A 1 -31.73 -30.08 11.15
C MET A 1 -30.74 -29.29 10.30
N LEU A 2 -30.75 -27.95 10.33
CA LEU A 2 -29.85 -27.11 9.50
C LEU A 2 -29.49 -25.77 10.15
N SER A 3 -29.33 -25.69 11.48
CA SER A 3 -29.19 -24.38 12.18
C SER A 3 -27.88 -24.12 12.92
N ARG A 4 -26.87 -25.00 12.86
CA ARG A 4 -25.67 -24.88 13.72
C ARG A 4 -24.38 -24.40 13.04
N SER A 5 -24.34 -24.29 11.70
CA SER A 5 -23.08 -23.99 10.99
C SER A 5 -22.73 -22.49 10.91
N TRP A 6 -23.70 -21.57 10.99
CA TRP A 6 -23.46 -20.16 10.70
C TRP A 6 -22.76 -19.36 11.81
N ARG A 7 -22.69 -19.89 13.04
CA ARG A 7 -22.04 -19.19 14.17
C ARG A 7 -20.51 -19.25 14.15
N HIS A 8 -19.91 -20.17 13.39
CA HIS A 8 -18.45 -20.28 13.28
C HIS A 8 -17.89 -19.39 12.17
N LEU A 9 -18.67 -19.11 11.12
CA LEU A 9 -18.27 -18.22 10.03
C LEU A 9 -18.19 -16.75 10.50
N ALA A 10 -19.17 -16.28 11.29
CA ALA A 10 -19.17 -14.92 11.82
C ALA A 10 -18.01 -14.64 12.81
N ARG A 11 -17.46 -15.68 13.45
CA ARG A 11 -16.43 -15.54 14.50
C ARG A 11 -15.01 -15.32 13.96
N ARG A 12 -14.78 -15.52 12.66
CA ARG A 12 -13.48 -15.24 12.02
C ARG A 12 -13.27 -13.75 11.72
N TYR A 13 -14.33 -12.95 11.64
CA TYR A 13 -14.25 -11.50 11.44
C TYR A 13 -13.86 -10.71 12.69
N SER A 14 -13.95 -11.33 13.89
CA SER A 14 -13.68 -10.66 15.16
C SER A 14 -12.31 -10.98 15.76
N GLN A 15 -11.41 -11.66 15.03
CA GLN A 15 -10.00 -11.65 15.44
C GLN A 15 -9.53 -10.20 15.26
N ALA A 16 -8.95 -9.62 16.32
CA ALA A 16 -8.40 -8.26 16.31
C ALA A 16 -7.23 -8.18 15.32
N THR A 17 -7.56 -8.08 14.04
CA THR A 17 -6.59 -7.85 12.98
C THR A 17 -6.28 -6.37 13.02
N THR A 18 -5.06 -6.04 13.43
CA THR A 18 -4.59 -4.66 13.44
C THR A 18 -4.48 -4.22 11.98
N PHE A 19 -5.32 -3.30 11.54
CA PHE A 19 -5.26 -2.76 10.17
C PHE A 19 -4.23 -1.63 10.03
N ARG A 20 -3.67 -1.15 11.15
CA ARG A 20 -2.70 -0.06 11.19
C ARG A 20 -1.32 -0.60 11.53
N THR A 21 -0.29 -0.01 10.93
CA THR A 21 1.10 -0.24 11.33
C THR A 21 1.55 0.84 12.32
N ASN A 22 2.44 0.47 13.24
CA ASN A 22 3.13 1.42 14.12
C ASN A 22 4.34 2.07 13.43
N GLU A 23 4.75 1.54 12.28
CA GLU A 23 5.82 2.14 11.49
C GLU A 23 5.29 3.35 10.71
N ASN A 24 5.97 4.47 10.92
CA ASN A 24 5.61 5.74 10.28
C ASN A 24 6.52 6.04 9.07
N SER A 25 7.62 5.30 8.92
CA SER A 25 8.63 5.57 7.89
C SER A 25 8.43 4.66 6.67
N PRO A 26 8.16 5.20 5.48
CA PRO A 26 7.99 4.39 4.27
C PRO A 26 9.25 3.62 3.87
N ALA A 27 10.43 4.09 4.30
CA ALA A 27 11.69 3.42 4.03
C ALA A 27 11.89 2.14 4.87
N GLN A 28 11.19 2.01 6.00
CA GLN A 28 11.32 0.87 6.91
C GLN A 28 10.23 -0.19 6.72
N HIS A 29 9.32 0.02 5.76
CA HIS A 29 8.29 -0.96 5.46
C HIS A 29 8.89 -2.26 4.88
N SER A 30 8.34 -3.38 5.35
CA SER A 30 8.71 -4.74 4.93
C SER A 30 7.45 -5.50 4.50
N GLU A 31 7.62 -6.68 3.90
CA GLU A 31 6.53 -7.57 3.47
C GLU A 31 5.55 -7.90 4.62
N LYS A 32 6.03 -7.92 5.87
CA LYS A 32 5.19 -8.13 7.06
C LYS A 32 4.09 -7.07 7.27
N GLN A 33 4.25 -5.89 6.67
CA GLN A 33 3.31 -4.77 6.77
C GLN A 33 2.47 -4.60 5.52
N GLU A 34 2.58 -5.53 4.57
CA GLU A 34 1.72 -5.54 3.41
C GLU A 34 0.25 -5.60 3.84
N GLY A 35 -0.54 -4.70 3.26
CA GLY A 35 -1.95 -4.59 3.55
C GLY A 35 -2.31 -3.80 4.81
N LEU A 36 -1.31 -3.33 5.58
CA LEU A 36 -1.51 -2.40 6.68
C LEU A 36 -1.55 -0.95 6.19
N PHE A 37 -2.25 -0.11 6.94
CA PHE A 37 -2.33 1.33 6.73
C PHE A 37 -1.33 2.04 7.65
N TYR A 38 -0.46 2.86 7.06
CA TYR A 38 0.40 3.78 7.82
C TYR A 38 -0.20 5.19 7.76
N THR A 39 -0.11 5.91 8.86
CA THR A 39 -0.66 7.26 8.98
C THR A 39 0.44 8.29 8.79
N MET A 40 0.26 9.20 7.84
CA MET A 40 1.15 10.33 7.63
C MET A 40 0.77 11.52 8.51
N LYS A 41 1.78 12.29 8.94
CA LYS A 41 1.56 13.58 9.60
C LYS A 41 0.93 14.57 8.61
N PRO A 42 -0.09 15.35 9.03
CA PRO A 42 -0.81 16.25 8.14
C PRO A 42 0.07 17.37 7.57
N GLU A 43 1.06 17.84 8.33
CA GLU A 43 2.03 18.85 7.88
C GLU A 43 2.89 18.32 6.74
N LEU A 44 3.43 17.11 6.90
CA LEU A 44 4.22 16.42 5.87
C LEU A 44 3.38 16.15 4.62
N CYS A 45 2.12 15.74 4.79
CA CYS A 45 1.21 15.54 3.67
C CYS A 45 0.99 16.84 2.88
N LYS A 46 0.80 17.98 3.56
CA LYS A 46 0.66 19.27 2.89
C LYS A 46 1.93 19.69 2.16
N GLN A 47 3.11 19.44 2.74
CA GLN A 47 4.39 19.77 2.12
C GLN A 47 4.68 18.91 0.87
N LEU A 48 4.41 17.61 0.93
CA LEU A 48 4.70 16.68 -0.16
C LEU A 48 3.70 16.76 -1.32
N PHE A 49 2.42 17.00 -1.01
CA PHE A 49 1.32 16.94 -1.99
C PHE A 49 0.68 18.31 -2.27
N SER A 50 1.38 19.40 -1.96
CA SER A 50 0.93 20.79 -2.23
C SER A 50 0.65 21.04 -3.70
N HIS A 51 1.48 20.47 -4.59
CA HIS A 51 1.38 20.63 -6.03
C HIS A 51 0.51 19.56 -6.71
N GLY A 52 -0.18 18.73 -5.93
CA GLY A 52 -0.96 17.59 -6.39
C GLY A 52 -0.34 16.24 -6.01
N GLY A 53 -0.95 15.16 -6.49
CA GLY A 53 -0.45 13.79 -6.30
C GLY A 53 -1.53 12.81 -5.84
N PHE A 54 -2.42 13.23 -4.95
CA PHE A 54 -3.56 12.41 -4.54
C PHE A 54 -4.80 12.64 -5.42
N PRO A 55 -5.58 11.58 -5.72
CA PRO A 55 -6.89 11.73 -6.33
C PRO A 55 -7.84 12.58 -5.46
N LYS A 56 -8.75 13.33 -6.10
CA LYS A 56 -9.74 14.16 -5.39
C LYS A 56 -10.60 13.35 -4.41
N SER A 57 -10.94 12.11 -4.76
CA SER A 57 -11.66 11.18 -3.90
C SER A 57 -10.88 10.85 -2.62
N PHE A 58 -9.57 10.65 -2.72
CA PHE A 58 -8.71 10.41 -1.57
C PHE A 58 -8.61 11.65 -0.69
N MET A 59 -8.50 12.84 -1.27
CA MET A 59 -8.49 14.10 -0.51
C MET A 59 -9.79 14.30 0.29
N GLN A 60 -10.94 13.93 -0.28
CA GLN A 60 -12.22 13.96 0.45
C GLN A 60 -12.20 13.00 1.64
N GLN A 61 -11.67 11.78 1.47
CA GLN A 61 -11.52 10.82 2.56
C GLN A 61 -10.61 11.35 3.66
N THR A 62 -9.47 11.93 3.31
CA THR A 62 -8.57 12.57 4.28
C THR A 62 -9.27 13.67 5.08
N LYS A 63 -10.12 14.47 4.42
CA LYS A 63 -10.92 15.50 5.11
C LYS A 63 -11.95 14.89 6.06
N THR A 64 -12.63 13.82 5.64
CA THR A 64 -13.65 13.14 6.46
C THR A 64 -13.05 12.44 7.67
N PHE A 65 -11.94 11.71 7.48
CA PHE A 65 -11.31 10.95 8.56
C PHE A 65 -10.33 11.78 9.39
N THR A 66 -10.00 13.01 8.97
CA THR A 66 -9.00 13.90 9.59
C THR A 66 -7.58 13.31 9.65
N GLU A 67 -7.34 12.19 8.98
CA GLU A 67 -6.07 11.48 8.91
C GLU A 67 -5.74 11.14 7.46
N THR A 68 -4.45 11.10 7.14
CA THR A 68 -3.95 10.61 5.85
C THR A 68 -3.39 9.22 6.04
N ALA A 69 -4.21 8.20 5.82
CA ALA A 69 -3.83 6.79 5.93
C ALA A 69 -3.60 6.18 4.54
N VAL A 70 -2.40 5.62 4.31
CA VAL A 70 -2.03 5.00 3.03
C VAL A 70 -1.73 3.54 3.25
N MET A 71 -2.24 2.67 2.37
CA MET A 71 -2.02 1.23 2.46
C MET A 71 -0.67 0.84 1.84
N VAL A 72 0.09 0.02 2.54
CA VAL A 72 1.30 -0.60 2.00
C VAL A 72 0.90 -1.73 1.06
N ARG A 73 1.41 -1.69 -0.18
CA ARG A 73 1.12 -2.67 -1.25
C ARG A 73 2.43 -3.26 -1.78
N GLN A 74 2.43 -4.52 -2.19
CA GLN A 74 3.61 -5.18 -2.79
C GLN A 74 4.29 -4.37 -3.89
N PRO A 75 3.60 -3.86 -4.93
CA PRO A 75 4.26 -3.12 -6.00
C PRO A 75 5.01 -1.87 -5.51
N ALA A 76 4.57 -1.26 -4.40
CA ALA A 76 5.27 -0.13 -3.80
C ALA A 76 6.54 -0.59 -3.04
N LEU A 77 6.49 -1.72 -2.33
CA LEU A 77 7.65 -2.29 -1.64
C LEU A 77 8.75 -2.71 -2.62
N ASP A 78 8.37 -3.33 -3.74
CA ASP A 78 9.29 -3.73 -4.80
C ASP A 78 9.98 -2.52 -5.40
N LEU A 79 9.20 -1.47 -5.73
CA LEU A 79 9.73 -0.24 -6.31
C LEU A 79 10.66 0.50 -5.34
N ILE A 80 10.33 0.56 -4.04
CA ILE A 80 11.22 1.12 -3.02
C ILE A 80 12.53 0.33 -2.96
N SER A 81 12.48 -1.00 -3.06
CA SER A 81 13.66 -1.86 -3.06
C SER A 81 14.52 -1.64 -4.30
N CYS A 82 13.90 -1.50 -5.48
CA CYS A 82 14.61 -1.15 -6.72
C CYS A 82 15.29 0.22 -6.62
N ILE A 83 14.61 1.24 -6.06
CA ILE A 83 15.21 2.56 -5.85
C ILE A 83 16.40 2.46 -4.90
N LYS A 84 16.28 1.73 -3.78
CA LYS A 84 17.38 1.54 -2.82
C LYS A 84 18.59 0.85 -3.42
N ALA A 85 18.39 -0.08 -4.35
CA ALA A 85 19.46 -0.79 -5.04
C ALA A 85 20.03 -0.04 -6.25
N SER A 86 19.43 1.10 -6.63
CA SER A 86 19.85 1.85 -7.81
C SER A 86 21.15 2.63 -7.57
N ASP A 87 22.06 2.57 -8.56
CA ASP A 87 23.30 3.33 -8.58
C ASP A 87 23.07 4.69 -9.25
N LEU A 88 23.34 5.77 -8.51
CA LEU A 88 23.17 7.15 -9.00
C LEU A 88 24.23 7.56 -10.03
N ASN A 89 25.28 6.75 -10.22
CA ASN A 89 26.30 6.98 -11.25
C ASN A 89 25.85 6.48 -12.65
N GLN A 90 24.76 5.72 -12.72
CA GLN A 90 24.21 5.17 -13.95
C GLN A 90 23.13 6.09 -14.55
N PRO A 91 22.80 5.95 -15.85
CA PRO A 91 21.70 6.71 -16.45
C PRO A 91 20.37 6.45 -15.73
N ALA A 92 19.50 7.45 -15.74
CA ALA A 92 18.24 7.42 -15.00
C ALA A 92 17.34 6.22 -15.39
N ILE A 93 17.07 5.36 -14.41
CA ILE A 93 16.20 4.18 -14.55
C ILE A 93 14.74 4.63 -14.64
N ARG A 94 13.99 4.09 -15.60
CA ARG A 94 12.57 4.42 -15.81
C ARG A 94 11.69 3.28 -15.30
N TYR A 95 10.84 3.59 -14.31
CA TYR A 95 9.85 2.65 -13.77
C TYR A 95 8.45 2.97 -14.29
N VAL A 96 7.70 1.96 -14.71
CA VAL A 96 6.32 2.11 -15.19
C VAL A 96 5.39 1.33 -14.27
N LEU A 97 4.44 2.03 -13.64
CA LEU A 97 3.38 1.42 -12.86
C LEU A 97 2.21 1.07 -13.79
N CYS A 98 2.10 -0.20 -14.15
CA CYS A 98 0.97 -0.71 -14.93
C CYS A 98 -0.15 -1.14 -14.00
N ILE A 99 -1.29 -0.46 -14.08
CA ILE A 99 -2.51 -0.87 -13.37
C ILE A 99 -3.19 -1.93 -14.23
N LEU A 100 -2.89 -3.21 -13.98
CA LEU A 100 -3.73 -4.29 -14.48
C LEU A 100 -4.98 -4.33 -13.62
N PHE A 101 -6.13 -3.98 -14.19
CA PHE A 101 -7.42 -4.32 -13.62
C PHE A 101 -7.43 -5.84 -13.38
N SER A 102 -7.56 -6.22 -12.11
CA SER A 102 -7.38 -7.57 -11.60
C SER A 102 -8.11 -8.64 -12.44
N PHE A 103 -7.37 -9.35 -13.30
CA PHE A 103 -7.72 -10.71 -13.67
C PHE A 103 -7.08 -11.62 -12.60
N PRO A 104 -7.88 -12.37 -11.83
CA PRO A 104 -7.37 -13.24 -10.77
C PRO A 104 -6.71 -14.46 -11.42
N GLY A 105 -5.40 -14.36 -11.69
CA GLY A 105 -4.65 -15.48 -12.25
C GLY A 105 -3.25 -15.19 -12.77
N PHE A 106 -2.82 -13.92 -12.84
CA PHE A 106 -1.58 -13.58 -13.58
C PHE A 106 -0.39 -13.09 -12.72
N LEU A 107 -0.49 -13.11 -11.39
CA LEU A 107 0.57 -12.65 -10.49
C LEU A 107 1.21 -13.82 -9.73
N HIS A 108 1.90 -14.70 -10.45
CA HIS A 108 2.84 -15.64 -9.80
C HIS A 108 4.25 -15.62 -10.41
N ASN A 109 4.48 -14.97 -11.54
CA ASN A 109 5.82 -14.98 -12.14
C ASN A 109 6.01 -13.88 -13.16
N ARG A 110 6.32 -12.65 -12.72
CA ARG A 110 7.10 -11.71 -13.54
C ARG A 110 8.02 -10.88 -12.65
N LYS A 111 9.27 -11.37 -12.51
CA LYS A 111 10.43 -10.49 -12.40
C LYS A 111 10.26 -9.39 -13.44
N LEU A 112 10.28 -8.14 -12.99
CA LEU A 112 10.30 -6.95 -13.84
C LEU A 112 11.33 -7.14 -14.95
N LEU A 113 10.85 -7.15 -16.19
CA LEU A 113 11.68 -7.21 -17.39
C LEU A 113 12.40 -5.86 -17.49
N MET A 114 13.59 -5.77 -16.89
CA MET A 114 14.55 -4.70 -17.14
C MET A 114 15.06 -4.88 -18.58
N ARG A 115 14.70 -3.94 -19.45
CA ARG A 115 15.35 -3.68 -20.74
C ARG A 115 15.65 -2.20 -20.82
#